data_AF-A0A524BET4-F1
#
_entry.id   AF-A0A524BET4-F1
#
_cell.length_a   1.000
_cell.length_b   1.000
_cell.length_c   1.000
_cell.angle_alpha   90.00
_cell.angle_beta   90.00
_cell.angle_gamma   90.00
#
_symmetry.space_group_name_H-M   'P 1'
#
loop_
_entity.id
_entity.type
_entity.pdbx_description
1 polymer ?
#
loop_
_entity_poly.entity_id
_entity_poly.type
_entity_poly.pdbx_seq_one_letter_code
_entity_poly.pdbx_strand_id
1 'polypeptide(L)'
;MTMRTLVLWPIAAGLLVVGCSAGGTVAEGSATVASASASGGAVASADSCPQGPPARSPLVNDSYDNDGVVGTIANNTGADIWISNDAGPNSYRGVTAEKHRAPCLLAPGKRAAFAGSMDAVLYVSSTPTNRSGSRVYLFDPDIGYPAAYVTGFTEPFSVDNYSCGADPLDNIDFSEDESRDFEARNGEGYTGKVTVVRLPDDEAAANEYTGRSSATDDWARMDVTVNGLGSCS
;
A
#
# COMPACT_ATOMS: atom_id res chain seq x y z
N MET A 1 -6.40 45.44 32.30
CA MET A 1 -5.31 46.14 31.59
C MET A 1 -4.87 45.25 30.45
N THR A 2 -5.26 45.61 29.23
CA THR A 2 -5.01 44.89 27.98
C THR A 2 -3.79 45.51 27.30
N MET A 3 -2.74 44.71 27.09
CA MET A 3 -1.55 45.17 26.35
C MET A 3 -1.53 44.47 24.99
N ARG A 4 -1.82 45.25 23.94
CA ARG A 4 -1.71 44.87 22.52
C ARG A 4 -0.26 45.05 22.09
N THR A 5 0.33 44.02 21.51
CA THR A 5 1.65 44.11 20.86
C THR A 5 1.45 44.05 19.34
N LEU A 6 1.77 45.16 18.68
CA LEU A 6 1.86 45.33 17.23
C LEU A 6 3.26 44.93 16.78
N VAL A 7 3.38 44.10 15.74
CA VAL A 7 4.64 43.86 15.03
C VAL A 7 4.44 44.14 13.54
N LEU A 8 5.28 45.01 13.00
CA LEU A 8 5.30 45.51 11.63
C LEU A 8 6.44 44.82 10.83
N TRP A 9 6.06 44.33 9.64
CA TRP A 9 6.72 44.19 8.33
C TRP A 9 8.26 44.36 8.18
N PRO A 10 8.84 43.70 7.16
CA PRO A 10 9.16 44.47 5.95
C PRO A 10 8.76 43.82 4.61
N ILE A 11 8.54 44.73 3.66
CA ILE A 11 8.31 44.57 2.22
C ILE A 11 9.65 44.22 1.54
N ALA A 12 9.65 43.25 0.63
CA ALA A 12 10.74 43.04 -0.33
C ALA A 12 10.23 43.28 -1.76
N ALA A 13 10.93 44.15 -2.48
CA ALA A 13 10.64 44.61 -3.84
C ALA A 13 11.70 44.11 -4.83
N GLY A 14 11.29 43.94 -6.10
CA GLY A 14 12.15 43.79 -7.30
C GLY A 14 12.49 42.33 -7.63
N LEU A 15 12.50 41.87 -8.88
CA LEU A 15 12.95 42.53 -10.11
C LEU A 15 12.26 41.87 -11.33
N LEU A 16 11.85 42.67 -12.31
CA LEU A 16 11.48 42.22 -13.66
C LEU A 16 12.74 42.15 -14.54
N VAL A 17 12.90 41.08 -15.34
CA VAL A 17 13.71 41.11 -16.56
C VAL A 17 12.91 40.47 -17.70
N VAL A 18 12.65 41.27 -18.73
CA VAL A 18 12.09 40.91 -20.03
C VAL A 18 13.25 40.60 -20.98
N GLY A 19 13.10 39.59 -21.83
CA GLY A 19 14.00 39.36 -22.96
C GLY A 19 13.46 38.30 -23.91
N CYS A 20 12.82 38.75 -24.99
CA CYS A 20 12.37 37.94 -26.12
C CYS A 20 13.17 38.40 -27.35
N SER A 21 13.81 37.49 -28.09
CA SER A 21 14.06 37.67 -29.54
C SER A 21 14.54 36.37 -30.18
N ALA A 22 13.89 36.03 -31.29
CA ALA A 22 14.24 34.97 -32.22
C ALA A 22 15.14 35.49 -33.35
N GLY A 23 15.96 34.60 -33.95
CA GLY A 23 16.38 34.67 -35.35
C GLY A 23 17.88 34.62 -35.67
N GLY A 24 18.32 33.55 -36.35
CA GLY A 24 19.32 33.60 -37.44
C GLY A 24 20.73 32.99 -37.23
N THR A 25 20.90 31.72 -37.68
CA THR A 25 22.01 31.05 -38.43
C THR A 25 23.39 31.76 -38.59
N VAL A 26 24.60 31.16 -38.54
CA VAL A 26 25.19 29.85 -38.90
C VAL A 26 26.52 29.69 -38.13
N ALA A 27 26.90 28.48 -37.68
CA ALA A 27 28.30 28.02 -37.64
C ALA A 27 28.37 26.49 -37.44
N GLU A 28 29.01 25.80 -38.38
CA GLU A 28 29.37 24.38 -38.31
C GLU A 28 30.33 24.12 -37.15
N GLY A 29 30.04 23.07 -36.36
CA GLY A 29 30.87 22.64 -35.25
C GLY A 29 30.50 21.22 -34.82
N SER A 30 31.41 20.30 -35.12
CA SER A 30 31.34 18.85 -34.97
C SER A 30 30.78 18.32 -33.63
N ALA A 31 29.96 17.27 -33.78
CA ALA A 31 29.70 16.17 -32.85
C ALA A 31 29.11 16.50 -31.46
N THR A 32 27.87 16.07 -31.24
CA THR A 32 27.48 15.27 -30.06
C THR A 32 26.22 14.47 -30.39
N VAL A 33 26.25 13.20 -30.00
CA VAL A 33 25.19 12.21 -30.22
C VAL A 33 24.00 12.58 -29.32
N ALA A 34 22.84 12.89 -29.90
CA ALA A 34 21.59 13.03 -29.17
C ALA A 34 20.60 11.96 -29.65
N SER A 35 20.84 10.70 -29.27
CA SER A 35 19.75 9.72 -29.19
C SER A 35 18.92 10.05 -27.96
N ALA A 36 17.95 10.94 -28.11
CA ALA A 36 16.85 11.09 -27.17
C ALA A 36 15.62 10.35 -27.71
N SER A 37 15.73 9.02 -27.85
CA SER A 37 14.54 8.17 -27.77
C SER A 37 14.17 8.03 -26.30
N ALA A 38 13.56 9.08 -25.74
CA ALA A 38 12.77 8.94 -24.55
C ALA A 38 11.31 8.83 -24.99
N SER A 39 10.94 7.66 -25.50
CA SER A 39 9.56 7.20 -25.41
C SER A 39 9.29 6.88 -23.94
N GLY A 40 9.26 7.92 -23.10
CA GLY A 40 8.66 7.87 -21.79
C GLY A 40 7.18 7.69 -22.02
N GLY A 41 6.74 6.44 -22.20
CA GLY A 41 5.34 6.10 -22.00
C GLY A 41 5.00 6.60 -20.62
N ALA A 42 4.21 7.66 -20.56
CA ALA A 42 3.68 8.18 -19.31
C ALA A 42 2.94 7.01 -18.66
N VAL A 43 3.54 6.45 -17.60
CA VAL A 43 2.85 5.50 -16.74
C VAL A 43 1.62 6.26 -16.26
N ALA A 44 0.43 5.76 -16.55
CA ALA A 44 -0.80 6.35 -16.03
C ALA A 44 -0.60 6.50 -14.53
N SER A 45 -0.57 7.75 -14.05
CA SER A 45 -0.45 8.06 -12.62
C SER A 45 -1.59 7.32 -11.94
N ALA A 46 -1.29 6.23 -11.23
CA ALA A 46 -2.36 5.50 -10.59
C ALA A 46 -2.96 6.37 -9.48
N ASP A 47 -4.29 6.29 -9.36
CA ASP A 47 -5.07 7.19 -8.52
C ASP A 47 -4.69 7.03 -7.04
N SER A 48 -4.86 8.10 -6.26
CA SER A 48 -4.67 8.02 -4.80
C SER A 48 -5.63 7.00 -4.19
N CYS A 49 -5.16 6.26 -3.19
CA CYS A 49 -5.98 5.29 -2.49
C CYS A 49 -7.21 5.97 -1.85
N PRO A 50 -8.40 5.37 -1.98
CA PRO A 50 -9.61 5.85 -1.33
C PRO A 50 -9.39 6.05 0.17
N GLN A 51 -9.64 7.27 0.64
CA GLN A 51 -9.52 7.60 2.06
C GLN A 51 -10.82 7.22 2.77
N GLY A 52 -10.66 6.60 3.94
CA GLY A 52 -11.75 6.26 4.85
C GLY A 52 -12.68 5.13 4.37
N PRO A 53 -13.52 4.61 5.28
CA PRO A 53 -14.61 3.70 4.95
C PRO A 53 -15.68 4.33 4.02
N PRO A 54 -16.41 3.53 3.23
CA PRO A 54 -16.17 2.11 3.01
C PRO A 54 -14.92 1.87 2.16
N ALA A 55 -14.33 0.69 2.31
CA ALA A 55 -13.29 0.17 1.45
C ALA A 55 -13.77 0.18 0.00
N ARG A 56 -12.89 0.58 -0.91
CA ARG A 56 -13.19 0.72 -2.35
C ARG A 56 -12.02 0.17 -3.16
N SER A 57 -12.27 -0.12 -4.43
CA SER A 57 -11.24 -0.58 -5.35
C SER A 57 -10.00 0.34 -5.29
N PRO A 58 -8.77 -0.20 -5.26
CA PRO A 58 -8.41 -1.63 -5.41
C PRO A 58 -8.30 -2.39 -4.09
N LEU A 59 -8.77 -1.83 -2.96
CA LEU A 59 -8.57 -2.38 -1.61
C LEU A 59 -9.74 -3.23 -1.09
N VAL A 60 -10.79 -3.36 -1.89
CA VAL A 60 -11.99 -4.14 -1.57
C VAL A 60 -12.02 -5.43 -2.39
N ASN A 61 -12.25 -6.57 -1.74
CA ASN A 61 -12.59 -7.81 -2.42
C ASN A 61 -14.11 -8.00 -2.36
N ASP A 62 -14.78 -8.07 -3.52
CA ASP A 62 -16.25 -8.07 -3.60
C ASP A 62 -16.90 -9.45 -3.35
N SER A 63 -16.09 -10.49 -3.11
CA SER A 63 -16.56 -11.78 -2.60
C SER A 63 -16.66 -11.64 -1.09
N TYR A 64 -17.83 -11.92 -0.53
CA TYR A 64 -18.11 -11.83 0.90
C TYR A 64 -18.94 -13.03 1.30
N ASP A 65 -18.31 -13.93 2.02
CA ASP A 65 -18.93 -15.02 2.76
C ASP A 65 -19.29 -14.52 4.17
N ASN A 66 -19.62 -15.43 5.10
CA ASN A 66 -20.06 -15.04 6.44
C ASN A 66 -18.92 -14.42 7.28
N ASP A 67 -17.67 -14.80 6.99
CA ASP A 67 -16.48 -14.33 7.70
C ASP A 67 -15.65 -13.37 6.86
N GLY A 68 -14.91 -12.49 7.54
CA GLY A 68 -13.86 -11.75 6.86
C GLY A 68 -13.08 -10.70 7.62
N VAL A 69 -12.17 -10.05 6.89
CA VAL A 69 -11.23 -9.08 7.46
C VAL A 69 -11.52 -7.68 6.97
N VAL A 70 -11.66 -6.74 7.92
CA VAL A 70 -11.69 -5.30 7.66
C VAL A 70 -10.54 -4.59 8.36
N GLY A 71 -10.15 -3.43 7.85
CA GLY A 71 -9.21 -2.58 8.57
C GLY A 71 -8.65 -1.45 7.75
N THR A 72 -7.68 -0.75 8.32
CA THR A 72 -6.94 0.30 7.63
C THR A 72 -5.51 -0.12 7.36
N ILE A 73 -4.98 0.30 6.22
CA ILE A 73 -3.54 0.30 5.95
C ILE A 73 -3.01 1.72 6.02
N ALA A 74 -1.99 1.95 6.86
CA ALA A 74 -1.33 3.23 7.06
C ALA A 74 0.11 3.21 6.51
N ASN A 75 0.51 4.30 5.86
CA ASN A 75 1.87 4.48 5.36
C ASN A 75 2.70 5.30 6.35
N ASN A 76 3.63 4.66 7.05
CA ASN A 76 4.60 5.30 7.94
C ASN A 76 6.05 5.18 7.43
N THR A 77 6.24 4.86 6.15
CA THR A 77 7.57 4.64 5.55
C THR A 77 8.33 5.94 5.29
N GLY A 78 7.64 7.08 5.26
CA GLY A 78 8.20 8.37 4.85
C GLY A 78 8.29 8.59 3.33
N ALA A 79 7.93 7.58 2.52
CA ALA A 79 7.87 7.67 1.06
C ALA A 79 6.50 7.22 0.52
N ASP A 80 6.19 7.55 -0.73
CA ASP A 80 5.00 7.04 -1.40
C ASP A 80 5.05 5.52 -1.55
N ILE A 81 3.91 4.85 -1.34
CA ILE A 81 3.75 3.40 -1.55
C ILE A 81 2.54 3.10 -2.43
N TRP A 82 2.60 1.99 -3.16
CA TRP A 82 1.55 1.49 -4.04
C TRP A 82 0.93 0.25 -3.44
N ILE A 83 -0.40 0.25 -3.31
CA ILE A 83 -1.16 -0.79 -2.61
C ILE A 83 -2.27 -1.36 -3.48
N SER A 84 -2.41 -2.67 -3.52
CA SER A 84 -3.63 -3.36 -3.96
C SER A 84 -4.04 -4.45 -2.96
N ASN A 85 -5.33 -4.77 -2.92
CA ASN A 85 -5.82 -6.00 -2.30
C ASN A 85 -6.07 -7.02 -3.40
N ASP A 86 -5.19 -7.99 -3.55
CA ASP A 86 -5.27 -9.03 -4.57
C ASP A 86 -5.78 -10.36 -4.00
N ALA A 87 -6.52 -10.33 -2.88
CA ALA A 87 -7.27 -11.48 -2.40
C ALA A 87 -8.16 -12.01 -3.53
N GLY A 88 -8.00 -13.29 -3.85
CA GLY A 88 -8.74 -13.99 -4.88
C GLY A 88 -9.40 -15.23 -4.29
N PRO A 89 -10.42 -15.81 -4.95
CA PRO A 89 -11.22 -16.93 -4.42
C PRO A 89 -10.43 -18.23 -4.16
N ASN A 90 -9.11 -18.26 -4.38
CA ASN A 90 -8.22 -19.39 -4.19
C ASN A 90 -6.85 -18.98 -3.61
N SER A 91 -6.73 -17.86 -2.89
CA SER A 91 -5.46 -17.39 -2.29
C SER A 91 -4.75 -18.45 -1.43
N TYR A 92 -5.50 -19.40 -0.85
CA TYR A 92 -4.97 -20.53 -0.08
C TYR A 92 -4.39 -21.68 -0.93
N ARG A 93 -4.73 -21.80 -2.22
CA ARG A 93 -4.20 -22.85 -3.11
C ARG A 93 -3.42 -22.20 -4.23
N GLY A 94 -2.10 -22.34 -4.19
CA GLY A 94 -1.20 -21.87 -5.24
C GLY A 94 -1.76 -22.15 -6.64
N VAL A 95 -2.23 -21.11 -7.31
CA VAL A 95 -2.73 -21.18 -8.68
C VAL A 95 -2.37 -19.88 -9.42
N THR A 96 -1.41 -20.05 -10.32
CA THR A 96 -1.21 -19.39 -11.63
C THR A 96 -1.65 -17.93 -11.79
N ALA A 97 -0.65 -17.07 -12.02
CA ALA A 97 -0.77 -15.74 -12.62
C ALA A 97 -1.92 -14.89 -12.03
N GLU A 98 -1.73 -14.48 -10.78
CA GLU A 98 -2.59 -13.49 -10.13
C GLU A 98 -2.83 -12.31 -11.07
N LYS A 99 -4.10 -12.04 -11.39
CA LYS A 99 -4.48 -10.81 -12.07
C LYS A 99 -4.42 -9.70 -11.04
N HIS A 100 -3.23 -9.15 -10.81
CA HIS A 100 -3.03 -8.04 -9.89
C HIS A 100 -3.95 -6.89 -10.26
N ARG A 101 -4.64 -6.36 -9.25
CA ARG A 101 -5.41 -5.13 -9.43
C ARG A 101 -4.41 -3.99 -9.63
N ALA A 102 -4.77 -3.02 -10.47
CA ALA A 102 -3.98 -1.80 -10.58
C ALA A 102 -3.88 -1.17 -9.17
N PRO A 103 -2.68 -0.98 -8.61
CA PRO A 103 -2.54 -0.47 -7.26
C PRO A 103 -2.93 1.01 -7.21
N CYS A 104 -3.24 1.50 -6.01
CA CYS A 104 -3.44 2.91 -5.74
C CYS A 104 -2.26 3.49 -4.96
N LEU A 105 -2.05 4.80 -5.07
CA LEU A 105 -0.99 5.53 -4.38
C LEU A 105 -1.42 5.89 -2.95
N LEU A 106 -0.66 5.47 -1.95
CA LEU A 106 -0.83 5.92 -0.57
C LEU A 106 0.37 6.78 -0.15
N ALA A 107 0.15 8.08 -0.04
CA ALA A 107 1.19 9.03 0.37
C ALA A 107 1.61 8.86 1.85
N PRO A 108 2.81 9.34 2.26
CA PRO A 108 3.27 9.30 3.65
C PRO A 108 2.25 9.88 4.64
N GLY A 109 2.05 9.20 5.76
CA GLY A 109 1.13 9.59 6.83
C GLY A 109 -0.36 9.44 6.46
N LYS A 110 -0.69 8.92 5.27
CA LYS A 110 -2.07 8.63 4.88
C LYS A 110 -2.46 7.20 5.24
N ARG A 111 -3.77 6.98 5.26
CA ARG A 111 -4.38 5.67 5.50
C ARG A 111 -5.49 5.39 4.50
N ALA A 112 -5.77 4.13 4.23
CA ALA A 112 -6.88 3.71 3.38
C ALA A 112 -7.60 2.53 4.02
N ALA A 113 -8.92 2.45 3.83
CA ALA A 113 -9.71 1.30 4.28
C ALA A 113 -9.58 0.15 3.28
N PHE A 114 -9.47 -1.06 3.80
CA PHE A 114 -9.56 -2.29 3.03
C PHE A 114 -10.63 -3.21 3.64
N ALA A 115 -11.15 -4.10 2.81
CA ALA A 115 -12.05 -5.15 3.23
C ALA A 115 -11.84 -6.38 2.32
N GLY A 116 -11.87 -7.56 2.93
CA GLY A 116 -11.97 -8.84 2.25
C GLY A 116 -12.96 -9.73 2.99
N SER A 117 -13.38 -10.82 2.36
CA SER A 117 -14.03 -11.92 3.10
C SER A 117 -12.98 -12.63 3.95
N MET A 118 -12.93 -13.97 3.89
CA MET A 118 -12.01 -14.80 4.68
C MET A 118 -10.57 -14.27 4.72
N ASP A 119 -10.10 -13.62 3.65
CA ASP A 119 -8.77 -13.02 3.60
C ASP A 119 -8.69 -11.64 2.95
N ALA A 120 -7.65 -10.90 3.33
CA ALA A 120 -7.15 -9.73 2.62
C ALA A 120 -5.65 -9.92 2.32
N VAL A 121 -5.26 -9.75 1.05
CA VAL A 121 -3.87 -9.90 0.60
C VAL A 121 -3.37 -8.57 0.07
N LEU A 122 -2.71 -7.80 0.93
CA LEU A 122 -2.24 -6.46 0.62
C LEU A 122 -0.84 -6.54 0.02
N TYR A 123 -0.71 -6.21 -1.25
CA TYR A 123 0.56 -6.04 -1.94
C TYR A 123 1.00 -4.59 -1.84
N VAL A 124 2.12 -4.35 -1.16
CA VAL A 124 2.65 -3.02 -0.88
C VAL A 124 4.02 -2.88 -1.51
N SER A 125 4.21 -1.88 -2.38
CA SER A 125 5.45 -1.71 -3.17
C SER A 125 5.84 -0.25 -3.35
N SER A 126 7.07 0.00 -3.81
CA SER A 126 7.55 1.34 -4.13
C SER A 126 7.21 1.80 -5.56
N THR A 127 6.75 0.90 -6.42
CA THR A 127 6.41 1.17 -7.83
C THR A 127 5.00 0.64 -8.15
N PRO A 128 4.28 1.22 -9.12
CA PRO A 128 2.95 0.73 -9.52
C PRO A 128 3.00 -0.50 -10.45
N THR A 129 4.18 -0.82 -10.99
CA THR A 129 4.41 -1.88 -12.00
C THR A 129 5.73 -2.58 -11.74
N ASN A 130 5.85 -3.87 -12.10
CA ASN A 130 7.04 -4.70 -11.79
C ASN A 130 7.37 -4.61 -10.29
N ARG A 131 6.33 -4.82 -9.49
CA ARG A 131 6.32 -4.51 -8.07
C ARG A 131 7.22 -5.46 -7.30
N SER A 132 8.01 -4.91 -6.40
CA SER A 132 8.65 -5.65 -5.31
C SER A 132 8.38 -4.93 -4.01
N GLY A 133 8.24 -5.68 -2.92
CA GLY A 133 7.74 -5.10 -1.69
C GLY A 133 7.33 -6.10 -0.63
N SER A 134 6.41 -5.68 0.24
CA SER A 134 5.79 -6.50 1.27
C SER A 134 4.43 -7.01 0.80
N ARG A 135 4.17 -8.30 1.03
CA ARG A 135 2.85 -8.91 0.97
C ARG A 135 2.38 -9.14 2.40
N VAL A 136 1.27 -8.51 2.77
CA VAL A 136 0.62 -8.69 4.07
C VAL A 136 -0.62 -9.55 3.84
N TYR A 137 -0.62 -10.73 4.44
CA TYR A 137 -1.78 -11.62 4.41
C TYR A 137 -2.48 -11.53 5.76
N LEU A 138 -3.78 -11.30 5.71
CA LEU A 138 -4.67 -11.26 6.86
C LEU A 138 -5.78 -12.25 6.60
N PHE A 139 -6.14 -13.03 7.62
CA PHE A 139 -7.08 -14.13 7.47
C PHE A 139 -7.95 -14.28 8.70
N ASP A 140 -9.24 -14.48 8.47
CA ASP A 140 -10.24 -14.76 9.47
C ASP A 140 -10.94 -16.09 9.10
N PRO A 141 -10.59 -17.21 9.75
CA PRO A 141 -11.21 -18.49 9.47
C PRO A 141 -12.61 -18.59 10.09
N ASP A 142 -13.53 -19.32 9.43
CA ASP A 142 -14.83 -19.71 10.01
C ASP A 142 -14.70 -20.39 11.40
N ILE A 143 -13.55 -21.04 11.65
CA ILE A 143 -13.21 -21.66 12.93
C ILE A 143 -11.74 -21.39 13.23
N GLY A 144 -11.47 -20.61 14.27
CA GLY A 144 -10.11 -20.40 14.77
C GLY A 144 -9.92 -18.99 15.30
N TYR A 145 -8.68 -18.52 15.25
CA TYR A 145 -8.33 -17.14 15.52
C TYR A 145 -7.96 -16.45 14.22
N PRO A 146 -8.24 -15.15 14.08
CA PRO A 146 -7.69 -14.34 13.02
C PRO A 146 -6.16 -14.43 13.04
N ALA A 147 -5.55 -14.49 11.88
CA ALA A 147 -4.11 -14.63 11.72
C ALA A 147 -3.56 -13.67 10.69
N ALA A 148 -2.27 -13.34 10.84
CA ALA A 148 -1.53 -12.60 9.83
C ALA A 148 -0.13 -13.18 9.61
N TYR A 149 0.37 -12.97 8.41
CA TYR A 149 1.80 -13.10 8.11
C TYR A 149 2.24 -12.05 7.11
N VAL A 150 3.54 -11.78 7.08
CA VAL A 150 4.15 -10.81 6.16
C VAL A 150 5.35 -11.45 5.49
N THR A 151 5.37 -11.39 4.17
CA THR A 151 6.48 -11.87 3.32
C THR A 151 6.95 -10.78 2.37
N GLY A 152 8.15 -10.92 1.82
CA GLY A 152 8.56 -10.14 0.66
C GLY A 152 8.08 -10.78 -0.63
N PHE A 153 7.91 -9.99 -1.68
CA PHE A 153 7.58 -10.48 -3.02
C PHE A 153 8.35 -9.71 -4.10
N THR A 154 8.46 -10.28 -5.29
CA THR A 154 9.03 -9.62 -6.48
C THR A 154 8.28 -10.08 -7.73
N GLU A 155 7.86 -9.12 -8.55
CA GLU A 155 7.30 -9.34 -9.88
C GLU A 155 8.40 -9.29 -10.97
N PRO A 156 8.25 -10.06 -12.06
CA PRO A 156 7.21 -11.05 -12.30
C PRO A 156 7.41 -12.29 -11.41
N PHE A 157 6.31 -12.86 -10.92
CA PHE A 157 6.35 -14.08 -10.11
C PHE A 157 6.98 -15.22 -10.92
N SER A 158 8.13 -15.73 -10.50
CA SER A 158 8.68 -16.97 -11.03
C SER A 158 8.18 -18.14 -10.20
N VAL A 159 8.03 -19.31 -10.84
CA VAL A 159 7.55 -20.54 -10.20
C VAL A 159 8.37 -20.99 -8.98
N ASP A 160 9.58 -20.44 -8.85
CA ASP A 160 10.57 -20.84 -7.84
C ASP A 160 10.79 -19.78 -6.73
N ASN A 161 10.19 -18.58 -6.81
CA ASN A 161 10.40 -17.47 -5.85
C ASN A 161 9.12 -16.63 -5.65
N TYR A 162 8.03 -17.24 -5.22
CA TYR A 162 6.75 -16.54 -4.99
C TYR A 162 6.76 -15.58 -3.80
N SER A 163 7.68 -15.78 -2.87
CA SER A 163 7.89 -14.93 -1.72
C SER A 163 9.21 -15.27 -1.05
N CYS A 164 9.83 -14.28 -0.44
CA CYS A 164 10.99 -14.45 0.43
C CYS A 164 10.59 -14.12 1.87
N GLY A 165 11.30 -14.67 2.84
CA GLY A 165 10.98 -14.53 4.26
C GLY A 165 10.17 -15.71 4.81
N ALA A 166 9.27 -15.38 5.73
CA ALA A 166 8.44 -16.33 6.47
C ALA A 166 7.74 -17.32 5.53
N ASP A 167 7.70 -18.59 5.94
CA ASP A 167 6.88 -19.60 5.27
C ASP A 167 5.41 -19.12 5.32
N PRO A 168 4.65 -19.15 4.21
CA PRO A 168 3.20 -18.94 4.24
C PRO A 168 2.44 -19.80 5.27
N LEU A 169 3.08 -20.84 5.81
CA LEU A 169 2.59 -21.68 6.90
C LEU A 169 2.84 -21.11 8.31
N ASP A 170 3.65 -20.07 8.47
CA ASP A 170 3.91 -19.35 9.73
C ASP A 170 2.80 -18.34 10.07
N ASN A 171 1.53 -18.71 9.85
CA ASN A 171 0.39 -17.89 10.28
C ASN A 171 0.50 -17.61 11.78
N ILE A 172 0.51 -16.33 12.14
CA ILE A 172 0.55 -15.92 13.53
C ILE A 172 -0.87 -15.54 13.96
N ASP A 173 -1.42 -16.30 14.90
CA ASP A 173 -2.72 -16.03 15.50
C ASP A 173 -2.70 -14.73 16.33
N PHE A 174 -3.82 -14.00 16.28
CA PHE A 174 -4.07 -12.78 17.03
C PHE A 174 -5.26 -12.96 17.98
N SER A 175 -5.06 -12.61 19.23
CA SER A 175 -6.15 -12.27 20.14
C SER A 175 -6.62 -10.83 19.91
N GLU A 176 -7.82 -10.49 20.38
CA GLU A 176 -8.26 -9.09 20.40
C GLU A 176 -7.30 -8.19 21.20
N ASP A 177 -7.16 -6.94 20.75
CA ASP A 177 -6.24 -5.94 21.27
C ASP A 177 -4.74 -6.30 21.15
N GLU A 178 -4.41 -7.35 20.41
CA GLU A 178 -3.04 -7.77 20.20
C GLU A 178 -2.35 -6.99 19.08
N SER A 179 -1.11 -6.58 19.33
CA SER A 179 -0.25 -5.91 18.35
C SER A 179 1.02 -6.70 18.13
N ARG A 180 1.40 -6.94 16.87
CA ARG A 180 2.65 -7.61 16.51
C ARG A 180 3.41 -6.87 15.42
N ASP A 181 4.72 -6.81 15.61
CA ASP A 181 5.67 -6.32 14.60
C ASP A 181 6.21 -7.51 13.79
N PHE A 182 5.99 -7.48 12.49
CA PHE A 182 6.62 -8.36 11.51
C PHE A 182 7.85 -7.65 10.95
N GLU A 183 9.02 -8.03 11.47
CA GLU A 183 10.31 -7.49 11.07
C GLU A 183 11.12 -8.48 10.24
N ALA A 184 12.11 -7.96 9.52
CA ALA A 184 13.12 -8.74 8.82
C ALA A 184 13.71 -9.84 9.71
N ARG A 185 13.53 -11.11 9.32
CA ARG A 185 14.23 -12.23 9.94
C ARG A 185 15.58 -12.40 9.25
N ASN A 186 16.66 -12.09 9.98
CA ASN A 186 18.03 -12.25 9.48
C ASN A 186 18.26 -13.67 8.95
N GLY A 187 18.58 -13.80 7.66
CA GLY A 187 18.86 -15.09 7.01
C GLY A 187 17.68 -15.72 6.25
N GLU A 188 16.49 -15.14 6.29
CA GLU A 188 15.29 -15.66 5.58
C GLU A 188 14.96 -14.88 4.29
N GLY A 189 15.79 -13.91 3.90
CA GLY A 189 15.66 -13.24 2.60
C GLY A 189 14.59 -12.14 2.53
N TYR A 190 13.93 -11.78 3.64
CA TYR A 190 12.99 -10.64 3.72
C TYR A 190 13.59 -9.48 4.54
N THR A 191 13.54 -8.26 3.99
CA THR A 191 13.72 -7.01 4.75
C THR A 191 12.36 -6.37 5.08
N GLY A 192 12.28 -5.33 5.92
CA GLY A 192 11.06 -4.56 6.13
C GLY A 192 10.51 -4.59 7.56
N LYS A 193 9.50 -3.74 7.82
CA LYS A 193 8.81 -3.66 9.11
C LYS A 193 7.34 -3.31 8.90
N VAL A 194 6.46 -4.23 9.27
CA VAL A 194 5.00 -4.05 9.24
C VAL A 194 4.45 -4.34 10.62
N THR A 195 3.60 -3.46 11.14
CA THR A 195 2.86 -3.70 12.39
C THR A 195 1.43 -4.09 12.03
N VAL A 196 0.91 -5.15 12.65
CA VAL A 196 -0.50 -5.52 12.57
C VAL A 196 -1.09 -5.46 13.97
N VAL A 197 -2.26 -4.82 14.09
CA VAL A 197 -3.02 -4.71 15.32
C VAL A 197 -4.39 -5.31 15.11
N ARG A 198 -4.74 -6.31 15.92
CA ARG A 198 -6.10 -6.83 16.00
C ARG A 198 -6.88 -5.98 17.00
N LEU A 199 -7.95 -5.36 16.53
CA LEU A 199 -8.89 -4.61 17.36
C LEU A 199 -10.07 -5.53 17.75
N PRO A 200 -10.95 -5.15 18.68
CA PRO A 200 -12.13 -5.94 18.98
C PRO A 200 -13.09 -6.02 17.80
N ASP A 201 -13.85 -7.11 17.72
CA ASP A 201 -14.94 -7.24 16.77
C ASP A 201 -16.06 -6.24 17.05
N ASP A 202 -16.55 -5.64 15.97
CA ASP A 202 -17.59 -4.63 16.02
C ASP A 202 -18.37 -4.67 14.71
N GLU A 203 -19.57 -5.22 14.77
CA GLU A 203 -20.48 -5.35 13.62
C GLU A 203 -20.73 -3.98 12.94
N ALA A 204 -20.86 -2.90 13.71
CA ALA A 204 -21.11 -1.58 13.16
C ALA A 204 -19.87 -1.05 12.41
N ALA A 205 -18.67 -1.30 12.95
CA ALA A 205 -17.43 -0.99 12.25
C ALA A 205 -17.29 -1.83 10.97
N ALA A 206 -17.53 -3.14 11.02
CA ALA A 206 -17.43 -3.99 9.84
C ALA A 206 -18.44 -3.57 8.74
N ASN A 207 -19.66 -3.21 9.13
CA ASN A 207 -20.66 -2.62 8.24
C ASN A 207 -20.20 -1.29 7.63
N GLU A 208 -19.53 -0.43 8.40
CA GLU A 208 -18.97 0.83 7.89
C GLU A 208 -17.88 0.59 6.84
N TYR A 209 -16.97 -0.36 7.09
CA TYR A 209 -15.85 -0.68 6.20
C TYR A 209 -16.31 -1.39 4.92
N THR A 210 -17.29 -2.28 5.03
CA THR A 210 -17.82 -3.02 3.88
C THR A 210 -18.88 -2.21 3.11
N GLY A 211 -19.50 -1.22 3.74
CA GLY A 211 -20.69 -0.55 3.23
C GLY A 211 -21.93 -1.44 3.21
N ARG A 212 -21.98 -2.48 4.06
CA ARG A 212 -23.07 -3.47 4.14
C ARG A 212 -23.73 -3.45 5.52
N SER A 213 -24.73 -4.31 5.72
CA SER A 213 -25.55 -4.34 6.95
C SER A 213 -25.93 -5.76 7.38
N SER A 214 -25.15 -6.79 7.02
CA SER A 214 -25.51 -8.19 7.31
C SER A 214 -24.30 -9.12 7.32
N ALA A 215 -24.27 -10.04 8.30
CA ALA A 215 -23.27 -11.09 8.47
C ALA A 215 -21.83 -10.55 8.56
N THR A 216 -21.62 -9.66 9.53
CA THR A 216 -20.32 -9.02 9.77
C THR A 216 -19.99 -8.89 11.27
N ASP A 217 -20.70 -9.59 12.14
CA ASP A 217 -20.56 -9.47 13.60
C ASP A 217 -19.32 -10.19 14.13
N ASP A 218 -18.79 -11.14 13.38
CA ASP A 218 -17.58 -11.93 13.66
C ASP A 218 -16.36 -11.49 12.83
N TRP A 219 -16.49 -10.48 11.96
CA TRP A 219 -15.40 -10.09 11.07
C TRP A 219 -14.22 -9.47 11.82
N ALA A 220 -13.06 -10.08 11.65
CA ALA A 220 -11.82 -9.59 12.21
C ALA A 220 -11.47 -8.17 11.75
N ARG A 221 -11.30 -7.28 12.72
CA ARG A 221 -10.77 -5.93 12.52
C ARG A 221 -9.26 -5.88 12.73
N MET A 222 -8.50 -5.75 11.65
CA MET A 222 -7.04 -5.76 11.67
C MET A 222 -6.46 -4.50 11.02
N ASP A 223 -5.84 -3.62 11.80
CA ASP A 223 -5.14 -2.44 11.28
C ASP A 223 -3.67 -2.76 10.96
N VAL A 224 -3.22 -2.30 9.80
CA VAL A 224 -1.87 -2.52 9.27
C VAL A 224 -1.13 -1.18 9.19
N THR A 225 0.09 -1.13 9.73
CA THR A 225 1.01 0.01 9.55
C THR A 225 2.28 -0.45 8.87
N VAL A 226 2.57 0.12 7.70
CA VAL A 226 3.81 -0.12 6.96
C VAL A 226 4.86 0.88 7.43
N ASN A 227 5.84 0.40 8.20
CA ASN A 227 6.95 1.23 8.72
C ASN A 227 8.19 1.16 7.82
N GLY A 228 8.36 0.06 7.09
CA GLY A 228 9.39 -0.10 6.08
C GLY A 228 8.98 -1.17 5.06
N LEU A 229 9.11 -0.84 3.77
CA LEU A 229 8.86 -1.80 2.69
C LEU A 229 9.86 -2.94 2.77
N GLY A 230 9.36 -4.14 2.53
CA GLY A 230 10.22 -5.30 2.39
C GLY A 230 10.77 -5.48 0.99
N SER A 231 11.77 -6.35 0.91
CA SER A 231 12.41 -6.74 -0.34
C SER A 231 12.92 -8.17 -0.20
N CYS A 232 13.03 -8.86 -1.33
CA CYS A 232 13.83 -10.07 -1.42
C CYS A 232 15.30 -9.71 -1.52
N SER A 233 16.11 -10.26 -0.62
CA SER A 233 17.58 -10.05 -0.57
C SER A 233 18.34 -11.30 -0.99
#